data_AF-A0A949CLS6-F1
#
_entry.id   AF-A0A949CLS6-F1
#
_cell.length_a   1.000
_cell.length_b   1.000
_cell.length_c   1.000
_cell.angle_alpha   90.00
_cell.angle_beta   90.00
_cell.angle_gamma   90.00
#
_symmetry.space_group_name_H-M   'P 1'
#
loop_
_entity.id
_entity.type
_entity.pdbx_description
1 polymer ?
#
loop_
_entity_poly.entity_id
_entity_poly.type
_entity_poly.pdbx_seq_one_letter_code
_entity_poly.pdbx_strand_id
1 'polypeptide(L)'
;MTGRHDWYRNTSWTESEREDFETRFARTRKASRSQYLTIQAGYLFEGGYFRESLSLIDRMFADYPERFNFSMGFLLRAKCHAALGDVSRAIESFRMSIQTERDYPNVRTNVPLDFAQFVVQNEINELFHEALSVLDETRRVGTQFPAHDYLYYSLKSCLLDSLGMDGAKSNAELAKTAAAKTHSGFWKHPTLCLVDEEPNWLRERLDRIIVG
;
A
#
# COMPACT_ATOMS: atom_id res chain seq x y z
N MET A 1 19.79 15.88 -10.69
CA MET A 1 20.92 15.57 -9.78
C MET A 1 20.86 14.09 -9.45
N THR A 2 21.59 13.26 -10.19
CA THR A 2 21.73 11.82 -9.93
C THR A 2 22.71 11.64 -8.77
N GLY A 3 22.18 11.71 -7.54
CA GLY A 3 22.92 11.31 -6.35
C GLY A 3 23.37 9.86 -6.50
N ARG A 4 24.56 9.54 -5.97
CA ARG A 4 25.12 8.18 -5.74
C ARG A 4 24.11 7.07 -6.08
N HIS A 5 24.34 6.33 -7.16
CA HIS A 5 23.49 5.19 -7.52
C HIS A 5 23.29 4.28 -6.29
N ASP A 6 22.11 4.36 -5.68
CA ASP A 6 21.72 3.49 -4.59
C ASP A 6 21.55 2.09 -5.18
N TRP A 7 22.58 1.25 -5.04
CA TRP A 7 22.67 -0.11 -5.59
C TRP A 7 21.53 -1.07 -5.17
N TYR A 8 20.68 -0.64 -4.23
CA TYR A 8 19.54 -1.35 -3.66
C TYR A 8 18.19 -0.67 -4.01
N ARG A 9 18.16 0.11 -5.10
CA ARG A 9 16.95 0.78 -5.63
C ARG A 9 16.80 0.58 -7.15
N ASN A 10 17.20 -0.58 -7.66
CA ASN A 10 17.10 -0.88 -9.09
C ASN A 10 15.64 -1.17 -9.47
N THR A 11 15.14 -0.56 -10.54
CA THR A 11 13.81 -0.85 -11.12
C THR A 11 13.86 -1.87 -12.26
N SER A 12 15.07 -2.25 -12.71
CA SER A 12 15.36 -3.40 -13.57
C SER A 12 16.07 -4.50 -12.79
N TRP A 13 16.02 -5.73 -13.31
CA TRP A 13 16.63 -6.91 -12.67
C TRP A 13 17.32 -7.85 -13.65
N THR A 14 18.26 -7.31 -14.42
CA THR A 14 19.17 -8.10 -15.25
C THR A 14 20.14 -8.92 -14.40
N GLU A 15 20.79 -9.91 -15.01
CA GLU A 15 21.81 -10.72 -14.32
C GLU A 15 22.91 -9.86 -13.69
N SER A 16 23.43 -8.87 -14.43
CA SER A 16 24.49 -7.99 -13.92
C SER A 16 24.03 -7.12 -12.74
N GLU A 17 22.78 -6.66 -12.73
CA GLU A 17 22.23 -5.88 -11.63
C GLU A 17 22.02 -6.75 -10.39
N ARG A 18 21.55 -7.99 -10.59
CA ARG A 18 21.43 -8.99 -9.52
C ARG A 18 22.79 -9.32 -8.91
N GLU A 19 23.81 -9.54 -9.72
CA GLU A 19 25.18 -9.83 -9.26
C GLU A 19 25.81 -8.65 -8.50
N ASP A 20 25.65 -7.42 -8.97
CA ASP A 20 26.12 -6.22 -8.25
C ASP A 20 25.38 -6.06 -6.92
N PHE A 21 24.06 -6.28 -6.90
CA PHE A 21 23.26 -6.28 -5.69
C PHE A 21 23.77 -7.31 -4.69
N GLU A 22 23.92 -8.58 -5.06
CA GLU A 22 24.38 -9.64 -4.14
C GLU A 22 25.81 -9.38 -3.64
N THR A 23 26.70 -8.92 -4.52
CA THR A 23 28.09 -8.60 -4.16
C THR A 23 28.16 -7.52 -3.10
N ARG A 24 27.36 -6.46 -3.23
CA ARG A 24 27.30 -5.37 -2.25
C ARG A 24 26.53 -5.79 -1.00
N PHE A 25 25.42 -6.50 -1.17
CA PHE A 25 24.59 -7.02 -0.08
C PHE A 25 25.40 -7.90 0.88
N ALA A 26 26.26 -8.79 0.35
CA ALA A 26 27.16 -9.63 1.14
C ALA A 26 28.09 -8.82 2.07
N ARG A 27 28.47 -7.59 1.68
CA ARG A 27 29.35 -6.70 2.45
C ARG A 27 28.60 -5.81 3.45
N THR A 28 27.28 -5.77 3.39
CA THR A 28 26.47 -4.97 4.33
C THR A 28 26.41 -5.59 5.72
N ARG A 29 26.23 -4.73 6.72
CA ARG A 29 26.02 -5.15 8.12
C ARG A 29 24.72 -5.93 8.25
N LYS A 30 24.73 -7.02 9.01
CA LYS A 30 23.57 -7.90 9.22
C LYS A 30 22.30 -7.13 9.64
N ALA A 31 22.44 -6.16 10.55
CA ALA A 31 21.33 -5.34 11.05
C ALA A 31 20.63 -4.46 9.98
N SER A 32 21.28 -4.22 8.84
CA SER A 32 20.71 -3.40 7.75
C SER A 32 20.16 -4.24 6.60
N ARG A 33 20.42 -5.55 6.58
CA ARG A 33 20.11 -6.42 5.44
C ARG A 33 18.62 -6.59 5.19
N SER A 34 17.82 -6.75 6.24
CA SER A 34 16.35 -6.84 6.10
C SER A 34 15.77 -5.59 5.42
N GLN A 35 16.30 -4.42 5.77
CA GLN A 35 15.90 -3.15 5.17
C GLN A 35 16.31 -3.07 3.70
N TYR A 36 17.54 -3.44 3.35
CA TYR A 36 17.98 -3.42 1.95
C TYR A 36 17.20 -4.37 1.05
N LEU A 37 16.87 -5.58 1.54
CA LEU A 37 15.99 -6.51 0.83
C LEU A 37 14.60 -5.90 0.62
N THR A 38 14.02 -5.30 1.67
CA THR A 38 12.69 -4.70 1.60
C THR A 38 12.65 -3.51 0.63
N ILE A 39 13.67 -2.64 0.66
CA ILE A 39 13.75 -1.49 -0.24
C ILE A 39 13.91 -1.96 -1.68
N GLN A 40 14.89 -2.83 -1.97
CA GLN A 40 15.11 -3.31 -3.34
C GLN A 40 13.88 -4.03 -3.89
N ALA A 41 13.22 -4.86 -3.07
CA ALA A 41 11.97 -5.51 -3.46
C ALA A 41 10.87 -4.49 -3.85
N GLY A 42 10.78 -3.37 -3.14
CA GLY A 42 9.82 -2.29 -3.48
C GLY A 42 10.08 -1.72 -4.88
N TYR A 43 11.34 -1.41 -5.19
CA TYR A 43 11.71 -0.90 -6.52
C TYR A 43 11.50 -1.94 -7.63
N LEU A 44 11.73 -3.23 -7.34
CA LEU A 44 11.41 -4.31 -8.28
C LEU A 44 9.92 -4.44 -8.53
N PHE A 45 9.09 -4.29 -7.49
CA PHE A 45 7.65 -4.29 -7.65
C PHE A 45 7.20 -3.13 -8.55
N GLU A 46 7.71 -1.92 -8.34
CA GLU A 46 7.44 -0.76 -9.20
C GLU A 46 7.89 -1.00 -10.65
N GLY A 47 9.00 -1.72 -10.84
CA GLY A 47 9.51 -2.13 -12.16
C GLY A 47 8.76 -3.29 -12.83
N GLY A 48 7.77 -3.89 -12.17
CA GLY A 48 7.01 -5.04 -12.70
C GLY A 48 7.66 -6.42 -12.49
N TYR A 49 8.77 -6.49 -11.75
CA TYR A 49 9.51 -7.72 -11.42
C TYR A 49 8.92 -8.38 -10.16
N PHE A 50 7.64 -8.77 -10.23
CA PHE A 50 6.87 -9.22 -9.06
C PHE A 50 7.41 -10.51 -8.43
N ARG A 51 7.96 -11.43 -9.23
CA ARG A 51 8.49 -12.71 -8.72
C ARG A 51 9.82 -12.51 -7.99
N GLU A 52 10.66 -11.63 -8.53
CA GLU A 52 11.95 -11.25 -7.98
C GLU A 52 11.76 -10.45 -6.70
N SER A 53 10.82 -9.50 -6.70
CA SER A 53 10.38 -8.77 -5.50
C SER A 53 9.93 -9.72 -4.40
N LEU A 54 9.02 -10.66 -4.73
CA LEU A 54 8.54 -11.68 -3.80
C LEU A 54 9.69 -12.55 -3.25
N SER A 55 10.63 -12.97 -4.10
CA SER A 55 11.79 -13.75 -3.68
C SER A 55 12.68 -13.02 -2.68
N LEU A 56 12.90 -11.71 -2.85
CA LEU A 56 13.68 -10.92 -1.89
C LEU A 56 12.96 -10.77 -0.54
N ILE A 57 11.63 -10.68 -0.56
CA ILE A 57 10.81 -10.59 0.65
C ILE A 57 10.75 -11.92 1.40
N ASP A 58 10.57 -13.03 0.69
CA ASP A 58 10.62 -14.36 1.32
C ASP A 58 12.01 -14.62 1.93
N ARG A 59 13.08 -14.20 1.25
CA ARG A 59 14.45 -14.23 1.82
C ARG A 59 14.57 -13.35 3.05
N MET A 60 13.97 -12.16 3.05
CA MET A 60 13.98 -11.26 4.20
C MET A 60 13.37 -11.94 5.44
N PHE A 61 12.22 -12.58 5.29
CA PHE A 61 11.57 -13.32 6.37
C PHE A 61 12.36 -14.54 6.85
N ALA A 62 12.99 -15.28 5.92
CA ALA A 62 13.77 -16.47 6.25
C ALA A 62 15.08 -16.15 6.97
N ASP A 63 15.83 -15.16 6.47
CA ASP A 63 17.20 -14.88 6.91
C ASP A 63 17.27 -13.85 8.06
N TYR A 64 16.25 -12.97 8.17
CA TYR A 64 16.27 -11.82 9.08
C TYR A 64 14.93 -11.67 9.83
N PRO A 65 14.65 -12.52 10.83
CA PRO A 65 13.36 -12.53 11.52
C PRO A 65 13.12 -11.34 12.47
N GLU A 66 13.88 -10.25 12.32
CA GLU A 66 13.75 -9.03 13.12
C GLU A 66 12.50 -8.24 12.70
N ARG A 67 11.61 -7.97 13.67
CA ARG A 67 10.21 -7.59 13.41
C ARG A 67 9.98 -6.19 12.83
N PHE A 68 10.98 -5.31 12.85
CA PHE A 68 10.79 -3.89 12.52
C PHE A 68 10.29 -3.65 11.08
N ASN A 69 10.66 -4.51 10.12
CA ASN A 69 10.26 -4.38 8.71
C ASN A 69 9.10 -5.29 8.31
N PHE A 70 8.50 -6.04 9.25
CA PHE A 70 7.55 -7.11 8.91
C PHE A 70 6.24 -6.60 8.34
N SER A 71 5.68 -5.51 8.87
CA SER A 71 4.43 -4.97 8.35
C SER A 71 4.59 -4.55 6.88
N MET A 72 5.66 -3.82 6.55
CA MET A 72 5.99 -3.45 5.17
C MET A 72 6.33 -4.66 4.30
N GLY A 73 7.07 -5.63 4.85
CA GLY A 73 7.40 -6.87 4.16
C GLY A 73 6.16 -7.66 3.75
N PHE A 74 5.22 -7.86 4.68
CA PHE A 74 3.96 -8.54 4.41
C PHE A 74 3.06 -7.74 3.46
N LEU A 75 3.04 -6.41 3.56
CA LEU A 75 2.31 -5.56 2.61
C LEU A 75 2.86 -5.75 1.20
N LEU A 76 4.18 -5.68 1.02
CA LEU A 76 4.78 -5.87 -0.30
C LEU A 76 4.58 -7.30 -0.83
N ARG A 77 4.65 -8.30 0.05
CA ARG A 77 4.31 -9.69 -0.28
C ARG A 77 2.87 -9.81 -0.81
N ALA A 78 1.92 -9.16 -0.13
CA ALA A 78 0.52 -9.12 -0.53
C ALA A 78 0.35 -8.51 -1.92
N LYS A 79 1.01 -7.37 -2.17
CA LYS A 79 1.01 -6.69 -3.47
C LYS A 79 1.61 -7.56 -4.58
N CYS A 80 2.71 -8.27 -4.32
CA CYS A 80 3.30 -9.19 -5.28
C CYS A 80 2.33 -10.35 -5.61
N HIS A 81 1.72 -10.98 -4.60
CA HIS A 81 0.74 -12.03 -4.82
C HIS A 81 -0.48 -11.51 -5.61
N ALA A 82 -1.00 -10.33 -5.27
CA ALA A 82 -2.09 -9.69 -6.00
C ALA A 82 -1.73 -9.46 -7.47
N ALA A 83 -0.54 -8.90 -7.75
CA ALA A 83 -0.07 -8.66 -9.11
C ALA A 83 0.16 -9.95 -9.92
N LEU A 84 0.47 -11.05 -9.24
CA LEU A 84 0.61 -12.39 -9.82
C LEU A 84 -0.73 -13.15 -9.95
N GLY A 85 -1.85 -12.56 -9.50
CA GLY A 85 -3.18 -13.18 -9.53
C GLY A 85 -3.44 -14.20 -8.42
N ASP A 86 -2.54 -14.33 -7.43
CA ASP A 86 -2.70 -15.24 -6.28
C ASP A 86 -3.51 -14.55 -5.17
N VAL A 87 -4.82 -14.49 -5.37
CA VAL A 87 -5.77 -13.80 -4.48
C VAL A 87 -5.71 -14.35 -3.05
N SER A 88 -5.62 -15.66 -2.90
CA SER A 88 -5.61 -16.30 -1.57
C SER A 88 -4.38 -15.89 -0.75
N ARG A 89 -3.19 -15.96 -1.34
CA ARG A 89 -1.95 -15.55 -0.64
C ARG A 89 -1.84 -14.04 -0.47
N ALA A 90 -2.44 -13.26 -1.36
CA ALA A 90 -2.54 -11.82 -1.18
C ALA A 90 -3.33 -11.48 0.10
N ILE A 91 -4.51 -12.07 0.28
CA ILE A 91 -5.35 -11.88 1.49
C ILE A 91 -4.61 -12.30 2.75
N GLU A 92 -3.97 -13.48 2.74
CA GLU A 92 -3.18 -13.95 3.88
C GLU A 92 -2.09 -12.95 4.24
N SER A 93 -1.33 -12.47 3.25
CA SER A 93 -0.25 -11.51 3.46
C SER A 93 -0.77 -10.15 3.94
N PHE A 94 -1.91 -9.67 3.43
CA PHE A 94 -2.56 -8.46 3.95
C PHE A 94 -2.92 -8.59 5.43
N ARG A 95 -3.58 -9.70 5.82
CA ARG A 95 -3.94 -9.98 7.22
C ARG A 95 -2.72 -10.04 8.13
N MET A 96 -1.62 -10.65 7.68
CA MET A 96 -0.36 -10.68 8.43
C MET A 96 0.23 -9.28 8.62
N SER A 97 0.17 -8.42 7.59
CA SER A 97 0.63 -7.03 7.69
C SER A 97 -0.25 -6.22 8.66
N ILE A 98 -1.58 -6.34 8.57
CA ILE A 98 -2.55 -5.70 9.48
C ILE A 98 -2.31 -6.15 10.92
N GLN A 99 -2.17 -7.46 11.16
CA GLN A 99 -1.90 -7.99 12.49
C GLN A 99 -0.57 -7.47 13.05
N THR A 100 0.46 -7.35 12.20
CA THR A 100 1.74 -6.77 12.61
C THR A 100 1.58 -5.31 13.05
N GLU A 101 0.78 -4.49 12.37
CA GLU A 101 0.50 -3.12 12.83
C GLU A 101 -0.30 -3.07 14.13
N ARG A 102 -1.22 -4.01 14.34
CA ARG A 102 -1.97 -4.13 15.60
C ARG A 102 -1.06 -4.51 16.77
N ASP A 103 -0.14 -5.45 16.54
CA ASP A 103 0.85 -5.89 17.52
C ASP A 103 1.90 -4.80 17.80
N TYR A 104 2.20 -3.96 16.80
CA TYR A 104 3.17 -2.87 16.87
C TYR A 104 2.58 -1.53 16.40
N PRO A 105 1.74 -0.86 17.22
CA PRO A 105 0.99 0.33 16.78
C PRO A 105 1.82 1.53 16.31
N ASN A 106 3.11 1.55 16.63
CA ASN A 106 4.06 2.58 16.20
C ASN A 106 4.63 2.33 14.78
N VAL A 107 4.43 1.14 14.22
CA VAL A 107 4.79 0.80 12.85
C VAL A 107 3.52 0.87 12.02
N ARG A 108 3.45 1.84 11.11
CA ARG A 108 2.28 2.09 10.26
C ARG A 108 2.71 2.17 8.81
N THR A 109 1.90 1.57 7.96
CA THR A 109 2.00 1.51 6.51
C THR A 109 0.65 1.91 5.90
N ASN A 110 0.48 1.72 4.60
CA ASN A 110 -0.80 1.91 3.91
C ASN A 110 -1.64 0.63 3.84
N VAL A 111 -1.25 -0.46 4.55
CA VAL A 111 -1.95 -1.75 4.48
C VAL A 111 -3.48 -1.67 4.62
N PRO A 112 -4.09 -0.80 5.47
CA PRO A 112 -5.54 -0.75 5.57
C PRO A 112 -6.21 -0.25 4.28
N LEU A 113 -5.60 0.76 3.64
CA LEU A 113 -6.07 1.32 2.37
C LEU A 113 -5.83 0.32 1.23
N ASP A 114 -4.61 -0.24 1.15
CA ASP A 114 -4.24 -1.20 0.10
C ASP A 114 -5.10 -2.47 0.17
N PHE A 115 -5.41 -2.97 1.38
CA PHE A 115 -6.29 -4.12 1.59
C PHE A 115 -7.73 -3.81 1.17
N ALA A 116 -8.30 -2.69 1.62
CA ALA A 116 -9.66 -2.32 1.24
C ALA A 116 -9.79 -2.05 -0.26
N GLN A 117 -8.79 -1.41 -0.88
CA GLN A 117 -8.75 -1.23 -2.32
C GLN A 117 -8.71 -2.58 -3.04
N PHE A 118 -7.84 -3.50 -2.61
CA PHE A 118 -7.76 -4.83 -3.20
C PHE A 118 -9.10 -5.58 -3.13
N VAL A 119 -9.76 -5.55 -1.96
CA VAL A 119 -11.06 -6.19 -1.74
C VAL A 119 -12.16 -5.58 -2.62
N VAL A 120 -12.25 -4.25 -2.68
CA VAL A 120 -13.26 -3.55 -3.51
C VAL A 120 -13.03 -3.78 -4.99
N GLN A 121 -11.77 -3.68 -5.44
CA GLN A 121 -11.41 -3.80 -6.86
C GLN A 121 -11.62 -5.22 -7.40
N ASN A 122 -11.46 -6.24 -6.55
CA ASN A 122 -11.67 -7.64 -6.91
C ASN A 122 -13.06 -8.16 -6.52
N GLU A 123 -13.95 -7.30 -6.01
CA GLU A 123 -15.33 -7.63 -5.60
C GLU A 123 -15.41 -8.84 -4.65
N ILE A 124 -14.49 -8.89 -3.68
CA ILE A 124 -14.40 -9.98 -2.70
C ILE A 124 -15.42 -9.75 -1.58
N ASN A 125 -16.69 -9.99 -1.91
CA ASN A 125 -17.85 -9.62 -1.09
C ASN A 125 -17.77 -10.15 0.35
N GLU A 126 -17.27 -11.37 0.54
CA GLU A 126 -17.11 -11.99 1.86
C GLU A 126 -16.14 -11.24 2.78
N LEU A 127 -15.30 -10.37 2.25
CA LEU A 127 -14.34 -9.56 3.00
C LEU A 127 -14.78 -8.10 3.18
N PHE A 128 -15.93 -7.68 2.66
CA PHE A 128 -16.34 -6.27 2.73
C PHE A 128 -16.48 -5.75 4.17
N HIS A 129 -17.05 -6.56 5.07
CA HIS A 129 -17.12 -6.20 6.49
C HIS A 129 -15.74 -6.11 7.15
N GLU A 130 -14.83 -7.04 6.82
CA GLU A 130 -13.45 -7.01 7.35
C GLU A 130 -12.69 -5.80 6.85
N ALA A 131 -12.76 -5.50 5.54
CA ALA A 131 -12.13 -4.34 4.93
C ALA A 131 -12.65 -3.03 5.54
N LEU A 132 -13.97 -2.91 5.77
CA LEU A 132 -14.56 -1.75 6.43
C LEU A 132 -14.07 -1.59 7.87
N SER A 133 -14.01 -2.69 8.64
CA SER A 133 -13.48 -2.68 10.01
C SER A 133 -12.02 -2.22 10.06
N VAL A 134 -11.19 -2.76 9.17
CA VAL A 134 -9.76 -2.42 9.09
C VAL A 134 -9.55 -0.95 8.70
N LEU A 135 -10.36 -0.41 7.78
CA LEU A 135 -10.33 1.02 7.46
C LEU A 135 -10.69 1.87 8.68
N ASP A 136 -11.76 1.52 9.40
CA ASP A 136 -12.24 2.31 10.54
C ASP A 136 -11.26 2.31 11.71
N GLU A 137 -10.53 1.21 11.95
CA GLU A 137 -9.44 1.12 12.92
C GLU A 137 -8.28 2.09 12.64
N THR A 138 -8.13 2.49 11.37
CA THR A 138 -6.94 3.20 10.90
C THR A 138 -7.20 4.65 10.55
N ARG A 139 -8.44 5.12 10.74
CA ARG A 139 -8.80 6.53 10.57
C ARG A 139 -7.96 7.40 11.49
N ARG A 140 -6.96 8.04 10.91
CA ARG A 140 -6.12 9.01 11.60
C ARG A 140 -6.92 10.30 11.75
N VAL A 141 -7.31 10.61 12.98
CA VAL A 141 -7.79 11.94 13.30
C VAL A 141 -6.63 12.92 13.07
N GLY A 142 -6.70 13.71 12.00
CA GLY A 142 -5.77 14.81 11.74
C GLY A 142 -4.63 14.57 10.74
N THR A 143 -4.64 13.53 9.90
CA THR A 143 -3.70 13.49 8.76
C THR A 143 -4.08 14.49 7.69
N GLN A 144 -3.24 15.49 7.47
CA GLN A 144 -3.44 16.62 6.56
C GLN A 144 -3.13 16.28 5.08
N PHE A 145 -3.40 15.07 4.61
CA PHE A 145 -3.07 14.69 3.22
C PHE A 145 -4.32 14.45 2.40
N PRO A 146 -4.65 15.35 1.45
CA PRO A 146 -5.81 15.21 0.57
C PRO A 146 -5.90 13.87 -0.16
N ALA A 147 -4.78 13.32 -0.64
CA ALA A 147 -4.74 12.01 -1.28
C ALA A 147 -5.19 10.86 -0.37
N HIS A 148 -4.78 10.91 0.90
CA HIS A 148 -5.16 9.90 1.88
C HIS A 148 -6.64 10.04 2.26
N ASP A 149 -7.13 11.27 2.46
CA ASP A 149 -8.56 11.52 2.70
C ASP A 149 -9.40 11.00 1.52
N TYR A 150 -8.99 11.31 0.30
CA TYR A 150 -9.67 10.85 -0.92
C TYR A 150 -9.78 9.34 -0.94
N LEU A 151 -8.67 8.60 -0.83
CA LEU A 151 -8.69 7.14 -0.88
C LEU A 151 -9.53 6.55 0.25
N TYR A 152 -9.36 7.03 1.48
CA TYR A 152 -10.11 6.56 2.64
C TYR A 152 -11.63 6.70 2.42
N TYR A 153 -12.09 7.92 2.09
CA TYR A 153 -13.51 8.18 1.92
C TYR A 153 -14.08 7.48 0.69
N SER A 154 -13.29 7.32 -0.37
CA SER A 154 -13.71 6.62 -1.58
C SER A 154 -13.95 5.14 -1.32
N LEU A 155 -12.99 4.47 -0.67
CA LEU A 155 -13.09 3.05 -0.34
C LEU A 155 -14.20 2.79 0.68
N LYS A 156 -14.30 3.64 1.71
CA LYS A 156 -15.39 3.57 2.69
C LYS A 156 -16.76 3.73 2.03
N SER A 157 -16.90 4.68 1.12
CA SER A 157 -18.12 4.87 0.34
C SER A 157 -18.50 3.62 -0.44
N CYS A 158 -17.54 3.03 -1.19
CA CYS A 158 -17.76 1.82 -1.97
C CYS A 158 -18.19 0.63 -1.11
N LEU A 159 -17.57 0.45 0.05
CA LEU A 159 -17.89 -0.64 0.98
C LEU A 159 -19.27 -0.45 1.61
N LEU A 160 -19.61 0.76 2.06
CA LEU A 160 -20.93 1.06 2.62
C LEU A 160 -22.04 0.84 1.60
N ASP A 161 -21.85 1.32 0.37
CA ASP A 161 -22.78 1.13 -0.74
C ASP A 161 -23.02 -0.36 -1.02
N SER A 162 -21.94 -1.12 -1.14
CA SER A 162 -22.02 -2.56 -1.44
C SER A 162 -22.64 -3.38 -0.31
N LEU A 163 -22.55 -2.90 0.93
CA LEU A 163 -23.16 -3.50 2.11
C LEU A 163 -24.60 -3.00 2.36
N GLY A 164 -25.12 -2.06 1.55
CA GLY A 164 -26.43 -1.44 1.77
C GLY A 164 -26.50 -0.62 3.07
N MET A 165 -25.36 -0.09 3.53
CA MET A 165 -25.25 0.68 4.76
C MET A 165 -25.34 2.19 4.49
N ASP A 166 -25.89 2.91 5.45
CA ASP A 166 -25.99 4.37 5.39
C ASP A 166 -24.62 5.05 5.30
N GLY A 167 -24.61 6.26 4.73
CA GLY A 167 -23.44 7.12 4.69
C GLY A 167 -22.53 6.93 3.48
N ALA A 168 -22.84 6.00 2.56
CA ALA A 168 -22.12 5.85 1.30
C ALA A 168 -22.01 7.18 0.53
N LYS A 169 -23.16 7.81 0.24
CA LYS A 169 -23.23 9.11 -0.45
C LYS A 169 -22.45 10.20 0.28
N SER A 170 -22.58 10.31 1.61
CA SER A 170 -21.84 11.31 2.38
C SER A 170 -20.33 11.11 2.31
N ASN A 171 -19.85 9.86 2.34
CA ASN A 171 -18.42 9.58 2.17
C ASN A 171 -17.96 9.86 0.72
N ALA A 172 -18.78 9.58 -0.29
CA ALA A 172 -18.45 9.94 -1.68
C ALA A 172 -18.24 11.46 -1.86
N GLU A 173 -19.08 12.28 -1.25
CA GLU A 173 -18.94 13.75 -1.29
C GLU A 173 -17.69 14.24 -0.54
N LEU A 174 -17.34 13.60 0.59
CA LEU A 174 -16.10 13.89 1.30
C LEU A 174 -14.86 13.54 0.46
N ALA A 175 -14.91 12.42 -0.27
CA ALA A 175 -13.86 12.06 -1.22
C ALA A 175 -13.71 13.13 -2.31
N LYS A 176 -14.80 13.54 -2.97
CA LYS A 176 -14.77 14.61 -3.98
C LYS A 176 -14.23 15.93 -3.44
N THR A 177 -14.61 16.29 -2.21
CA THR A 177 -14.08 17.47 -1.52
C THR A 177 -12.57 17.37 -1.30
N ALA A 178 -12.06 16.18 -0.94
CA ALA A 178 -10.63 15.95 -0.79
C ALA A 178 -9.89 16.03 -2.13
N ALA A 179 -10.44 15.45 -3.20
CA ALA A 179 -9.87 15.52 -4.55
C ALA A 179 -9.79 16.95 -5.11
N ALA A 180 -10.75 17.81 -4.75
CA ALA A 180 -10.77 19.20 -5.19
C ALA A 180 -9.75 20.12 -4.49
N LYS A 181 -9.04 19.63 -3.46
CA LYS A 181 -8.04 20.44 -2.74
C LYS A 181 -6.83 20.69 -3.63
N THR A 182 -6.48 21.96 -3.83
CA THR A 182 -5.26 22.39 -4.54
C THR A 182 -4.10 22.71 -3.59
N HIS A 183 -4.31 22.52 -2.29
CA HIS A 183 -3.33 22.80 -1.24
C HIS A 183 -3.41 21.74 -0.13
N SER A 184 -2.25 21.23 0.29
CA SER A 184 -2.09 20.14 1.28
C SER A 184 -2.31 20.61 2.72
N GLY A 185 -2.13 21.90 2.99
CA GLY A 185 -2.13 22.49 4.33
C GLY A 185 -0.73 22.73 4.87
N PHE A 186 0.30 22.18 4.22
CA PHE A 186 1.70 22.46 4.56
C PHE A 186 2.20 23.70 3.84
N TRP A 187 2.44 24.78 4.59
CA TRP A 187 2.97 26.04 4.05
C TRP A 187 4.23 25.85 3.19
N LYS A 188 5.18 25.02 3.63
CA LYS A 188 6.45 24.80 2.92
C LYS A 188 6.34 23.81 1.75
N HIS A 189 5.29 23.00 1.72
CA HIS A 189 5.08 21.94 0.72
C HIS A 189 3.60 21.91 0.30
N PRO A 190 3.10 23.00 -0.32
CA PRO A 190 1.67 23.20 -0.56
C PRO A 190 1.05 22.15 -1.48
N THR A 191 1.86 21.49 -2.31
CA THR A 191 1.41 20.48 -3.27
C THR A 191 1.67 19.04 -2.83
N LEU A 192 2.20 18.83 -1.61
CA LEU A 192 2.54 17.49 -1.14
C LEU A 192 1.27 16.65 -0.89
N CYS A 193 1.23 15.45 -1.46
CA CYS A 193 0.13 14.48 -1.29
C CYS A 193 -1.25 15.05 -1.66
N LEU A 194 -1.31 15.88 -2.71
CA LEU A 194 -2.56 16.17 -3.42
C LEU A 194 -3.01 14.94 -4.22
N VAL A 195 -4.28 14.95 -4.65
CA VAL A 195 -4.78 13.94 -5.57
C VAL A 195 -4.34 14.33 -6.97
N ASP A 196 -3.27 13.72 -7.46
CA ASP A 196 -2.72 14.01 -8.80
C ASP A 196 -3.37 13.14 -9.89
N GLU A 197 -3.62 11.86 -9.58
CA GLU A 197 -4.27 10.91 -10.49
C GLU A 197 -5.30 10.06 -9.72
N GLU A 198 -6.56 10.10 -10.17
CA GLU A 198 -7.61 9.24 -9.65
C GLU A 198 -7.76 8.00 -10.55
N PRO A 199 -7.82 6.78 -9.99
CA PRO A 199 -8.19 5.62 -10.77
C PRO A 199 -9.58 5.80 -11.38
N ASN A 200 -9.70 5.70 -12.71
CA ASN A 200 -10.98 5.91 -13.42
C ASN A 200 -12.12 5.07 -12.83
N TRP A 201 -11.85 3.81 -12.49
CA TRP A 201 -12.85 2.91 -11.90
C TRP A 201 -13.41 3.44 -10.57
N LEU A 202 -12.57 4.11 -9.77
CA LEU A 202 -12.94 4.63 -8.46
C LEU A 202 -13.78 5.89 -8.64
N ARG A 203 -13.34 6.82 -9.50
CA ARG A 203 -14.09 8.04 -9.84
C ARG A 203 -15.50 7.69 -10.35
N GLU A 204 -15.59 6.79 -11.32
CA GLU A 204 -16.87 6.35 -11.89
C GLU A 204 -17.78 5.69 -10.85
N ARG A 205 -17.21 4.91 -9.92
CA ARG A 205 -17.98 4.28 -8.84
C ARG A 205 -18.55 5.32 -7.87
N LEU A 206 -17.79 6.36 -7.54
CA LEU A 206 -18.27 7.46 -6.68
C LEU A 206 -19.38 8.27 -7.35
N ASP A 207 -19.25 8.54 -8.65
CA ASP A 207 -20.28 9.26 -9.41
C ASP A 207 -21.62 8.51 -9.39
N ARG A 208 -21.61 7.19 -9.54
CA ARG A 208 -22.82 6.36 -9.42
C ARG A 208 -23.46 6.45 -8.04
N ILE A 209 -22.66 6.30 -6.97
CA ILE A 209 -23.15 6.37 -5.58
C ILE A 209 -23.81 7.72 -5.27
N ILE A 210 -23.30 8.81 -5.84
CA ILE A 210 -23.84 10.16 -5.61
C ILE A 210 -25.19 10.36 -6.31
N VAL A 211 -25.31 9.89 -7.54
CA VAL A 211 -26.53 10.04 -8.35
C VAL A 211 -27.67 9.16 -7.81
N GLY A 212 -27.36 7.95 -7.32
CA GLY A 212 -28.33 6.97 -6.85
C GLY A 212 -28.88 6.10 -7.98
#